data_AF-A0A1B1Q1H7-F1
#
_entry.id   AF-A0A1B1Q1H7-F1
#
_cell.length_a   1.000
_cell.length_b   1.000
_cell.length_c   1.000
_cell.angle_alpha   90.00
_cell.angle_beta   90.00
_cell.angle_gamma   90.00
#
_symmetry.space_group_name_H-M   'P 1'
#
loop_
_entity.id
_entity.type
_entity.pdbx_description
1 polymer ?
#
loop_
_entity_poly.entity_id
_entity_poly.type
_entity_poly.pdbx_seq_one_letter_code
_entity_poly.pdbx_strand_id
1 'polypeptide(L)'
;MHAEQHLFSTTPVVGRFLRKRALERLFASGSREAGVALAEEVEKDHPEADGMLLRLLRLRHDREPVMHTAVWNYWKSRRFGALLKRSGNEVSVQSELLHALEAMPQDDWGNGVLFALWRQLDRDDIAALIESQHRHAPALEMDALFGLVLGKPERYLDLEDPGYSIFEQAWLAASGTQRQRISRTVLTTGQPRLVAAYDNAVREEHDPQLVIEALKLCGDHDALFDRLQGLSFNGALEVIAFWEEGGGRPETSVKAGIVEQAVVLYRELADLLPASRMAAPPGTKAICSFWMERYQADESIRLELSHPDPFRRAGALYCGVQRGVVPRELMQEASRNGTWPEKLALNYLFNAPGAAARHEHVAWLRPQDSVVAGILSIRLPGTLEESNRLADRLQAEAGVGNGPYQHKLLQMLTLLQGYFLRGLITVDSSDDATESNAVETEDLTDVEW
;
A
#
# COMPACT_ATOMS: atom_id res chain seq x y z
N MET A 1 53.22 4.12 -12.74
CA MET A 1 53.52 2.68 -12.64
C MET A 1 54.23 2.24 -11.34
N HIS A 2 55.24 2.94 -10.78
CA HIS A 2 55.90 2.43 -9.55
C HIS A 2 55.17 2.71 -8.21
N ALA A 3 54.23 3.65 -8.14
CA ALA A 3 53.50 3.95 -6.89
C ALA A 3 52.47 2.88 -6.53
N GLU A 4 51.77 2.32 -7.52
CA GLU A 4 50.77 1.25 -7.34
C GLU A 4 51.38 -0.01 -6.72
N GLN A 5 52.62 -0.36 -7.10
CA GLN A 5 53.34 -1.53 -6.58
C GLN A 5 53.64 -1.43 -5.07
N HIS A 6 53.69 -0.22 -4.51
CA HIS A 6 53.99 0.01 -3.09
C HIS A 6 52.74 0.13 -2.20
N LEU A 7 51.53 0.18 -2.78
CA LEU A 7 50.27 0.10 -2.03
C LEU A 7 50.14 -1.23 -1.28
N PHE A 8 50.68 -2.32 -1.83
CA PHE A 8 50.56 -3.66 -1.27
C PHE A 8 51.71 -4.09 -0.34
N SER A 9 52.55 -3.16 0.13
CA SER A 9 53.68 -3.52 1.00
C SER A 9 53.19 -4.03 2.36
N THR A 10 53.42 -5.30 2.70
CA THR A 10 52.94 -5.96 3.94
C THR A 10 53.88 -5.84 5.13
N THR A 11 55.06 -5.25 4.96
CA THR A 11 56.05 -5.09 6.03
C THR A 11 55.53 -4.07 7.07
N PRO A 12 55.55 -4.34 8.38
CA PRO A 12 54.80 -3.53 9.36
C PRO A 12 55.21 -2.05 9.38
N VAL A 13 56.47 -1.73 9.70
CA VAL A 13 56.94 -0.33 9.84
C VAL A 13 57.33 0.26 8.48
N VAL A 14 58.13 -0.48 7.71
CA VAL A 14 58.61 -0.04 6.39
C VAL A 14 57.47 0.02 5.38
N GLY A 15 56.56 -0.95 5.40
CA GLY A 15 55.41 -0.97 4.50
C GLY A 15 54.40 0.11 4.82
N ARG A 16 54.18 0.48 6.10
CA ARG A 16 53.34 1.65 6.43
C ARG A 16 53.92 2.94 5.85
N PHE A 17 55.23 3.14 5.96
CA PHE A 17 55.90 4.31 5.37
C PHE A 17 55.82 4.33 3.84
N LEU A 18 56.06 3.18 3.19
CA LEU A 18 55.97 3.05 1.73
C LEU A 18 54.54 3.25 1.22
N ARG A 19 53.53 2.70 1.91
CA ARG A 19 52.11 2.91 1.60
C ARG A 19 51.75 4.39 1.71
N LYS A 20 52.10 5.08 2.80
CA LYS A 20 51.85 6.52 2.94
C LYS A 20 52.47 7.36 1.83
N ARG A 21 53.73 7.07 1.47
CA ARG A 21 54.43 7.78 0.39
C ARG A 21 53.83 7.49 -0.99
N ALA A 22 53.32 6.27 -1.21
CA ALA A 22 52.58 5.91 -2.42
C ALA A 22 51.25 6.68 -2.50
N LEU A 23 50.51 6.76 -1.40
CA LEU A 23 49.27 7.55 -1.33
C LEU A 23 49.53 9.03 -1.61
N GLU A 24 50.54 9.64 -0.99
CA GLU A 24 50.91 11.03 -1.25
C GLU A 24 51.22 11.28 -2.73
N ARG A 25 51.93 10.36 -3.39
CA ARG A 25 52.22 10.45 -4.83
C ARG A 25 50.97 10.31 -5.70
N LEU A 26 50.04 9.43 -5.32
CA LEU A 26 48.79 9.22 -6.08
C LEU A 26 47.84 10.41 -5.93
N PHE A 27 47.72 10.99 -4.73
CA PHE A 27 46.96 12.24 -4.56
C PHE A 27 47.64 13.40 -5.30
N ALA A 28 48.96 13.52 -5.23
CA ALA A 28 49.69 14.60 -5.91
C ALA A 28 49.65 14.51 -7.44
N SER A 29 49.37 13.34 -8.03
CA SER A 29 49.27 13.23 -9.49
C SER A 29 47.98 13.85 -10.04
N GLY A 30 46.92 13.97 -9.23
CA GLY A 30 45.64 14.56 -9.63
C GLY A 30 44.98 13.88 -10.83
N SER A 31 45.40 12.65 -11.17
CA SER A 31 45.00 11.97 -12.40
C SER A 31 43.76 11.10 -12.22
N ARG A 32 43.05 10.83 -13.32
CA ARG A 32 41.86 9.96 -13.34
C ARG A 32 42.18 8.57 -12.81
N GLU A 33 43.27 7.98 -13.29
CA GLU A 33 43.69 6.62 -12.95
C GLU A 33 44.05 6.50 -11.47
N ALA A 34 44.71 7.52 -10.92
CA ALA A 34 45.06 7.55 -9.51
C ALA A 34 43.81 7.67 -8.62
N GLY A 35 42.84 8.51 -9.01
CA GLY A 35 41.56 8.62 -8.30
C GLY A 35 40.79 7.29 -8.27
N VAL A 36 40.68 6.61 -9.42
CA VAL A 36 40.01 5.31 -9.52
C VAL A 36 40.74 4.25 -8.71
N ALA A 37 42.07 4.16 -8.81
CA ALA A 37 42.85 3.19 -8.05
C ALA A 37 42.69 3.40 -6.54
N LEU A 38 42.72 4.64 -6.06
CA LEU A 38 42.51 4.94 -4.64
C LEU A 38 41.10 4.56 -4.18
N ALA A 39 40.06 4.86 -4.98
CA ALA A 39 38.68 4.49 -4.66
C ALA A 39 38.47 2.97 -4.63
N GLU A 40 39.11 2.24 -5.54
CA GLU A 40 39.09 0.77 -5.57
C GLU A 40 39.77 0.14 -4.35
N GLU A 41 40.89 0.68 -3.90
CA GLU A 41 41.58 0.17 -2.70
C GLU A 41 40.79 0.43 -1.41
N VAL A 42 39.96 1.48 -1.36
CA VAL A 42 39.00 1.68 -0.26
C VAL A 42 37.94 0.58 -0.22
N GLU A 43 37.49 0.10 -1.38
CA GLU A 43 36.51 -0.99 -1.50
C GLU A 43 37.13 -2.36 -1.14
N LYS A 44 38.41 -2.57 -1.44
CA LYS A 44 39.18 -3.78 -1.06
C LYS A 44 39.61 -3.84 0.40
N ASP A 45 39.06 -2.95 1.25
CA ASP A 45 39.37 -2.88 2.68
C ASP A 45 40.88 -2.72 2.99
N HIS A 46 41.58 -1.90 2.21
CA HIS A 46 43.00 -1.60 2.42
C HIS A 46 43.28 -1.11 3.87
N PRO A 47 44.43 -1.43 4.50
CA PRO A 47 44.76 -1.04 5.88
C PRO A 47 44.72 0.45 6.24
N GLU A 48 44.61 1.33 5.25
CA GLU A 48 44.57 2.80 5.41
C GLU A 48 43.29 3.37 4.73
N ALA A 49 42.29 2.51 4.46
CA ALA A 49 41.11 2.85 3.68
C ALA A 49 40.29 4.00 4.28
N ASP A 50 40.15 4.11 5.61
CA ASP A 50 39.41 5.22 6.23
C ASP A 50 40.12 6.56 6.02
N GLY A 51 41.46 6.57 6.17
CA GLY A 51 42.27 7.75 5.88
C GLY A 51 42.26 8.14 4.40
N MET A 52 42.21 7.16 3.49
CA MET A 52 42.02 7.42 2.06
C MET A 52 40.64 7.99 1.77
N LEU A 53 39.59 7.38 2.31
CA LEU A 53 38.21 7.80 2.09
C LEU A 53 37.99 9.24 2.53
N LEU A 54 38.44 9.61 3.72
CA LEU A 54 38.35 10.99 4.22
C LEU A 54 39.08 11.98 3.30
N ARG A 55 40.24 11.60 2.76
CA ARG A 55 40.96 12.46 1.80
C ARG A 55 40.26 12.55 0.45
N LEU A 56 39.68 11.45 -0.03
CA LEU A 56 38.89 11.42 -1.28
C LEU A 56 37.63 12.29 -1.16
N LEU A 57 36.94 12.28 0.00
CA LEU A 57 35.79 13.14 0.26
C LEU A 57 36.16 14.63 0.35
N ARG A 58 37.40 14.94 0.73
CA ARG A 58 37.91 16.32 0.79
C ARG A 58 38.43 16.85 -0.55
N LEU A 59 38.45 16.04 -1.59
CA LEU A 59 38.75 16.52 -2.95
C LEU A 59 37.71 17.58 -3.31
N ARG A 60 38.14 18.67 -3.92
CA ARG A 60 37.23 19.72 -4.40
C ARG A 60 37.25 19.81 -5.91
N HIS A 61 36.06 19.91 -6.51
CA HIS A 61 35.94 20.01 -7.97
C HIS A 61 36.62 21.25 -8.55
N ASP A 62 36.64 22.37 -7.84
CA ASP A 62 37.29 23.61 -8.29
C ASP A 62 38.83 23.55 -8.30
N ARG A 63 39.43 22.61 -7.57
CA ARG A 63 40.89 22.44 -7.49
C ARG A 63 41.39 21.25 -8.29
N GLU A 64 40.69 20.12 -8.19
CA GLU A 64 41.10 18.83 -8.74
C GLU A 64 39.95 18.18 -9.53
N PRO A 65 39.41 18.84 -10.58
CA PRO A 65 38.17 18.41 -11.24
C PRO A 65 38.29 17.01 -11.83
N VAL A 66 39.42 16.68 -12.46
CA VAL A 66 39.65 15.39 -13.12
C VAL A 66 39.59 14.23 -12.13
N MET A 67 40.35 14.33 -11.04
CA MET A 67 40.40 13.30 -10.00
C MET A 67 39.08 13.22 -9.24
N HIS A 68 38.51 14.36 -8.85
CA HIS A 68 37.22 14.44 -8.16
C HIS A 68 36.12 13.75 -8.97
N THR A 69 35.94 14.13 -10.24
CA THR A 69 34.92 13.55 -11.11
C THR A 69 35.16 12.05 -11.34
N ALA A 70 36.41 11.60 -11.47
CA ALA A 70 36.74 10.20 -11.62
C ALA A 70 36.32 9.35 -10.41
N VAL A 71 36.60 9.83 -9.19
CA VAL A 71 36.26 9.15 -7.93
C VAL A 71 34.75 9.02 -7.76
N TRP A 72 34.02 10.11 -7.95
CA TRP A 72 32.55 10.09 -7.81
C TRP A 72 31.86 9.27 -8.89
N ASN A 73 32.36 9.29 -10.14
CA ASN A 73 31.85 8.41 -11.19
C ASN A 73 32.14 6.94 -10.88
N TYR A 74 33.32 6.63 -10.33
CA TYR A 74 33.66 5.28 -9.88
C TYR A 74 32.67 4.80 -8.82
N TRP A 75 32.45 5.58 -7.75
CA TRP A 75 31.48 5.23 -6.72
C TRP A 75 30.05 5.13 -7.26
N LYS A 76 29.61 6.05 -8.11
CA LYS A 76 28.29 5.99 -8.75
C LYS A 76 28.12 4.69 -9.55
N SER A 77 29.14 4.26 -10.30
CA SER A 77 29.11 3.01 -11.08
C SER A 77 29.01 1.75 -10.20
N ARG A 78 29.51 1.83 -8.97
CA ARG A 78 29.44 0.79 -7.94
C ARG A 78 28.25 0.98 -6.97
N ARG A 79 27.28 1.83 -7.33
CA ARG A 79 26.12 2.15 -6.48
C ARG A 79 26.53 2.56 -5.07
N PHE A 80 27.61 3.32 -4.95
CA PHE A 80 28.17 3.84 -3.71
C PHE A 80 28.48 2.80 -2.62
N GLY A 81 28.53 1.49 -2.92
CA GLY A 81 28.52 0.42 -1.90
C GLY A 81 29.59 0.56 -0.81
N ALA A 82 30.85 0.81 -1.19
CA ALA A 82 31.95 1.00 -0.25
C ALA A 82 31.79 2.26 0.62
N LEU A 83 31.32 3.36 0.01
CA LEU A 83 31.05 4.63 0.68
C LEU A 83 29.91 4.47 1.70
N LEU A 84 28.83 3.77 1.33
CA LEU A 84 27.68 3.53 2.20
C LEU A 84 28.05 2.61 3.38
N LYS A 85 28.77 1.51 3.13
CA LYS A 85 29.22 0.57 4.17
C LYS A 85 30.04 1.28 5.26
N ARG A 86 30.95 2.18 4.88
CA ARG A 86 31.85 2.88 5.81
C ARG A 86 31.19 4.08 6.49
N SER A 87 30.39 4.86 5.76
CA SER A 87 29.64 5.98 6.33
C SER A 87 28.58 5.53 7.35
N GLY A 88 28.06 4.30 7.26
CA GLY A 88 27.16 3.75 8.28
C GLY A 88 27.81 3.50 9.65
N ASN A 89 29.14 3.34 9.71
CA ASN A 89 29.85 2.92 10.92
C ASN A 89 30.57 4.07 11.65
N GLU A 90 30.89 5.18 10.96
CA GLU A 90 31.70 6.27 11.50
C GLU A 90 31.08 7.66 11.31
N VAL A 91 30.85 8.36 12.41
CA VAL A 91 30.27 9.72 12.43
C VAL A 91 31.14 10.74 11.67
N SER A 92 32.46 10.63 11.77
CA SER A 92 33.41 11.50 11.06
C SER A 92 33.27 11.40 9.53
N VAL A 93 33.05 10.19 9.02
CA VAL A 93 32.87 9.95 7.58
C VAL A 93 31.54 10.51 7.10
N GLN A 94 30.49 10.46 7.92
CA GLN A 94 29.19 11.06 7.59
C GLN A 94 29.26 12.58 7.45
N SER A 95 29.94 13.25 8.40
CA SER A 95 30.10 14.71 8.36
C SER A 95 30.90 15.15 7.13
N GLU A 96 31.98 14.43 6.80
CA GLU A 96 32.80 14.75 5.62
C GLU A 96 32.07 14.43 4.32
N LEU A 97 31.24 13.38 4.29
CA LEU A 97 30.37 13.08 3.15
C LEU A 97 29.40 14.24 2.89
N LEU A 98 28.69 14.72 3.91
CA LEU A 98 27.77 15.85 3.76
C LEU A 98 28.47 17.12 3.25
N HIS A 99 29.65 17.44 3.80
CA HIS A 99 30.45 18.56 3.29
C HIS A 99 30.90 18.38 1.83
N ALA A 100 31.28 17.15 1.44
CA ALA A 100 31.64 16.86 0.06
C ALA A 100 30.45 17.02 -0.89
N LEU A 101 29.26 16.60 -0.46
CA LEU A 101 28.01 16.77 -1.21
C LEU A 101 27.59 18.24 -1.31
N GLU A 102 27.75 19.02 -0.24
CA GLU A 102 27.48 20.46 -0.24
C GLU A 102 28.38 21.22 -1.22
N ALA A 103 29.63 20.79 -1.36
CA ALA A 103 30.62 21.35 -2.28
C ALA A 103 30.52 20.83 -3.73
N MET A 104 29.55 19.98 -4.05
CA MET A 104 29.34 19.49 -5.42
C MET A 104 29.02 20.64 -6.38
N PRO A 105 29.52 20.61 -7.64
CA PRO A 105 29.14 21.59 -8.63
C PRO A 105 27.61 21.59 -8.85
N GLN A 106 27.05 22.75 -9.16
CA GLN A 106 25.63 22.95 -9.45
C GLN A 106 25.32 22.76 -10.94
N ASP A 107 26.01 21.84 -11.58
CA ASP A 107 25.76 21.41 -12.96
C ASP A 107 24.98 20.09 -12.99
N ASP A 108 24.58 19.66 -14.19
CA ASP A 108 23.81 18.42 -14.36
C ASP A 108 24.57 17.20 -13.84
N TRP A 109 25.90 17.18 -13.97
CA TRP A 109 26.71 16.08 -13.46
C TRP A 109 26.64 16.00 -11.93
N GLY A 110 26.92 17.10 -11.23
CA GLY A 110 26.90 17.15 -9.77
C GLY A 110 25.51 16.89 -9.20
N ASN A 111 24.48 17.49 -9.78
CA ASN A 111 23.08 17.20 -9.42
C ASN A 111 22.77 15.71 -9.65
N GLY A 112 23.17 15.15 -10.79
CA GLY A 112 23.00 13.74 -11.09
C GLY A 112 23.74 12.78 -10.14
N VAL A 113 24.77 13.22 -9.42
CA VAL A 113 25.40 12.43 -8.33
C VAL A 113 24.60 12.56 -7.05
N LEU A 114 24.22 13.79 -6.66
CA LEU A 114 23.45 14.07 -5.45
C LEU A 114 22.12 13.30 -5.41
N PHE A 115 21.32 13.41 -6.47
CA PHE A 115 20.01 12.73 -6.53
C PHE A 115 20.15 11.21 -6.60
N ALA A 116 21.19 10.69 -7.26
CA ALA A 116 21.44 9.24 -7.30
C ALA A 116 21.81 8.69 -5.91
N LEU A 117 22.59 9.45 -5.14
CA LEU A 117 22.95 9.07 -3.77
C LEU A 117 21.76 9.21 -2.82
N TRP A 118 21.00 10.31 -2.90
CA TRP A 118 19.76 10.49 -2.14
C TRP A 118 18.78 9.34 -2.40
N ARG A 119 18.57 8.94 -3.66
CA ARG A 119 17.66 7.84 -4.00
C ARG A 119 18.00 6.54 -3.27
N GLN A 120 19.28 6.24 -3.12
CA GLN A 120 19.73 5.00 -2.47
C GLN A 120 19.68 5.05 -0.95
N LEU A 121 19.91 6.23 -0.38
CA LEU A 121 20.01 6.42 1.06
C LEU A 121 18.68 6.83 1.72
N ASP A 122 17.83 7.52 0.97
CA ASP A 122 16.55 8.07 1.42
C ASP A 122 16.69 8.89 2.73
N ARG A 123 17.79 9.65 2.85
CA ARG A 123 18.12 10.46 4.04
C ARG A 123 17.61 11.89 3.93
N ASP A 124 17.04 12.39 5.03
CA ASP A 124 16.48 13.74 5.15
C ASP A 124 17.54 14.85 5.11
N ASP A 125 18.78 14.59 5.56
CA ASP A 125 19.86 15.59 5.53
C ASP A 125 20.34 15.90 4.10
N ILE A 126 20.46 14.88 3.25
CA ILE A 126 20.75 15.06 1.82
C ILE A 126 19.56 15.74 1.13
N ALA A 127 18.33 15.38 1.49
CA ALA A 127 17.13 16.04 0.97
C ALA A 127 17.12 17.54 1.32
N ALA A 128 17.36 17.89 2.59
CA ALA A 128 17.44 19.28 3.05
C ALA A 128 18.55 20.07 2.32
N LEU A 129 19.69 19.44 2.06
CA LEU A 129 20.75 20.04 1.26
C LEU A 129 20.28 20.38 -0.16
N ILE A 130 19.68 19.41 -0.87
CA ILE A 130 19.15 19.60 -2.23
C ILE A 130 18.12 20.73 -2.26
N GLU A 131 17.23 20.78 -1.27
CA GLU A 131 16.21 21.82 -1.16
C GLU A 131 16.79 23.21 -0.88
N SER A 132 17.70 23.33 0.09
CA SER A 132 18.31 24.62 0.46
C SER A 132 19.05 25.27 -0.70
N GLN A 133 19.62 24.45 -1.59
CA GLN A 133 20.35 24.89 -2.77
C GLN A 133 19.47 24.98 -4.03
N HIS A 134 18.16 24.76 -3.91
CA HIS A 134 17.19 24.83 -5.01
C HIS A 134 17.60 23.98 -6.24
N ARG A 135 18.18 22.79 -5.99
CA ARG A 135 18.66 21.92 -7.06
C ARG A 135 17.53 21.11 -7.68
N HIS A 136 17.68 20.83 -8.97
CA HIS A 136 16.82 19.96 -9.76
C HIS A 136 17.62 18.77 -10.31
N ALA A 137 16.97 17.61 -10.39
CA ALA A 137 17.58 16.45 -11.02
C ALA A 137 17.66 16.66 -12.55
N PRO A 138 18.74 16.21 -13.21
CA PRO A 138 18.81 16.27 -14.68
C PRO A 138 17.77 15.38 -15.38
N ALA A 139 17.35 14.31 -14.69
CA ALA A 139 16.35 13.37 -15.18
C ALA A 139 15.00 13.70 -14.54
N LEU A 140 13.98 13.94 -15.37
CA LEU A 140 12.68 14.45 -14.93
C LEU A 140 11.99 13.50 -13.96
N GLU A 141 12.09 12.19 -14.19
CA GLU A 141 11.55 11.14 -13.32
C GLU A 141 12.20 11.15 -11.93
N MET A 142 13.49 11.51 -11.86
CA MET A 142 14.20 11.63 -10.58
C MET A 142 13.81 12.89 -9.81
N ASP A 143 13.55 14.00 -10.51
CA ASP A 143 13.09 15.23 -9.86
C ASP A 143 11.63 15.10 -9.38
N ALA A 144 10.79 14.45 -10.19
CA ALA A 144 9.43 14.07 -9.81
C ALA A 144 9.42 13.14 -8.59
N LEU A 145 10.23 12.07 -8.60
CA LEU A 145 10.39 11.17 -7.45
C LEU A 145 10.78 11.94 -6.18
N PHE A 146 11.75 12.85 -6.29
CA PHE A 146 12.19 13.67 -5.16
C PHE A 146 11.07 14.52 -4.58
N GLY A 147 10.36 15.27 -5.43
CA GLY A 147 9.22 16.10 -5.00
C GLY A 147 8.12 15.29 -4.35
N LEU A 148 7.70 14.19 -4.99
CA LEU A 148 6.61 13.34 -4.51
C LEU A 148 6.94 12.69 -3.15
N VAL A 149 8.17 12.25 -2.94
CA VAL A 149 8.60 11.64 -1.66
C VAL A 149 8.62 12.67 -0.52
N LEU A 150 8.95 13.93 -0.82
CA LEU A 150 9.02 15.00 0.18
C LEU A 150 7.69 15.74 0.40
N GLY A 151 6.61 15.32 -0.27
CA GLY A 151 5.32 16.00 -0.15
C GLY A 151 5.25 17.32 -0.91
N LYS A 152 6.08 17.52 -1.93
CA LYS A 152 6.11 18.68 -2.82
C LYS A 152 5.68 18.28 -4.23
N PRO A 153 4.37 18.07 -4.45
CA PRO A 153 3.84 17.57 -5.71
C PRO A 153 4.08 18.53 -6.88
N GLU A 154 4.37 19.80 -6.62
CA GLU A 154 4.61 20.83 -7.65
C GLU A 154 5.72 20.42 -8.61
N ARG A 155 6.79 19.78 -8.11
CA ARG A 155 7.90 19.30 -8.96
C ARG A 155 7.47 18.27 -10.01
N TYR A 156 6.37 17.55 -9.78
CA TYR A 156 5.78 16.67 -10.80
C TYR A 156 4.74 17.40 -11.64
N LEU A 157 3.88 18.20 -11.00
CA LEU A 157 2.76 18.86 -11.66
C LEU A 157 3.21 19.90 -12.69
N ASP A 158 4.34 20.56 -12.44
CA ASP A 158 4.97 21.51 -13.36
C ASP A 158 5.53 20.83 -14.62
N LEU A 159 5.74 19.50 -14.58
CA LEU A 159 6.12 18.72 -15.75
C LEU A 159 4.87 18.44 -16.56
N GLU A 160 4.84 18.76 -17.85
CA GLU A 160 3.75 18.32 -18.73
C GLU A 160 3.93 16.83 -19.06
N ASP A 161 3.12 15.98 -18.41
CA ASP A 161 3.19 14.50 -18.49
C ASP A 161 1.80 13.92 -18.84
N PRO A 162 1.34 14.09 -20.10
CA PRO A 162 0.01 13.65 -20.53
C PRO A 162 -0.14 12.13 -20.57
N GLY A 163 0.97 11.39 -20.69
CA GLY A 163 0.99 9.92 -20.72
C GLY A 163 1.32 9.27 -19.39
N TYR A 164 1.51 10.04 -18.31
CA TYR A 164 1.91 9.57 -16.98
C TYR A 164 3.22 8.77 -16.95
N SER A 165 4.04 8.88 -18.00
CA SER A 165 5.25 8.08 -18.18
C SER A 165 6.34 8.49 -17.20
N ILE A 166 6.44 9.80 -16.90
CA ILE A 166 7.39 10.32 -15.93
C ILE A 166 7.03 9.82 -14.52
N PHE A 167 5.74 9.86 -14.18
CA PHE A 167 5.26 9.34 -12.89
C PHE A 167 5.51 7.84 -12.76
N GLU A 168 5.22 7.06 -13.80
CA GLU A 168 5.44 5.62 -13.82
C GLU A 168 6.91 5.27 -13.60
N GLN A 169 7.82 5.94 -14.30
CA GLN A 169 9.26 5.74 -14.11
C GLN A 169 9.73 6.14 -12.71
N ALA A 170 9.21 7.24 -12.16
CA ALA A 170 9.48 7.65 -10.79
C ALA A 170 9.01 6.59 -9.78
N TRP A 171 7.81 6.03 -9.97
CA TRP A 171 7.24 4.98 -9.13
C TRP A 171 8.04 3.68 -9.19
N LEU A 172 8.44 3.25 -10.39
CA LEU A 172 9.27 2.05 -10.60
C LEU A 172 10.66 2.22 -9.96
N ALA A 173 11.21 3.44 -9.96
CA ALA A 173 12.49 3.75 -9.33
C ALA A 173 12.43 3.87 -7.79
N ALA A 174 11.23 4.04 -7.22
CA ALA A 174 11.03 4.24 -5.79
C ALA A 174 11.18 2.94 -4.99
N SER A 175 11.80 3.03 -3.81
CA SER A 175 11.78 1.96 -2.80
C SER A 175 10.41 1.84 -2.12
N GLY A 176 10.16 0.73 -1.41
CA GLY A 176 8.87 0.52 -0.72
C GLY A 176 8.50 1.61 0.28
N THR A 177 9.47 2.15 1.02
CA THR A 177 9.25 3.28 1.94
C THR A 177 8.93 4.58 1.21
N GLN A 178 9.62 4.84 0.09
CA GLN A 178 9.35 6.00 -0.76
C GLN A 178 7.96 5.91 -1.40
N ARG A 179 7.55 4.73 -1.89
CA ARG A 179 6.20 4.48 -2.42
C ARG A 179 5.12 4.83 -1.40
N GLN A 180 5.29 4.46 -0.13
CA GLN A 180 4.34 4.83 0.94
C GLN A 180 4.23 6.36 1.12
N ARG A 181 5.37 7.07 1.06
CA ARG A 181 5.37 8.55 1.15
C ARG A 181 4.71 9.17 -0.09
N ILE A 182 5.00 8.67 -1.29
CA ILE A 182 4.34 9.09 -2.53
C ILE A 182 2.82 8.91 -2.41
N SER A 183 2.34 7.74 -1.97
CA SER A 183 0.91 7.51 -1.74
C SER A 183 0.32 8.53 -0.79
N ARG A 184 0.99 8.81 0.35
CA ARG A 184 0.54 9.83 1.30
C ARG A 184 0.49 11.23 0.65
N THR A 185 1.48 11.60 -0.14
CA THR A 185 1.51 12.87 -0.86
C THR A 185 0.33 12.99 -1.82
N VAL A 186 0.07 11.94 -2.62
CA VAL A 186 -1.07 11.89 -3.55
C VAL A 186 -2.39 12.09 -2.79
N LEU A 187 -2.61 11.35 -1.71
CA LEU A 187 -3.82 11.42 -0.88
C LEU A 187 -4.01 12.79 -0.22
N THR A 188 -2.92 13.41 0.26
CA THR A 188 -2.99 14.68 0.99
C THR A 188 -3.19 15.86 0.04
N THR A 189 -2.61 15.80 -1.16
CA THR A 189 -2.66 16.91 -2.12
C THR A 189 -4.05 17.03 -2.75
N GLY A 190 -4.74 15.91 -2.98
CA GLY A 190 -6.08 15.91 -3.54
C GLY A 190 -6.15 16.45 -4.98
N GLN A 191 -5.06 16.39 -5.74
CA GLN A 191 -5.04 16.89 -7.11
C GLN A 191 -5.43 15.80 -8.13
N PRO A 192 -6.45 16.03 -8.98
CA PRO A 192 -6.97 15.02 -9.90
C PRO A 192 -5.92 14.43 -10.83
N ARG A 193 -5.06 15.27 -11.43
CA ARG A 193 -4.00 14.85 -12.33
C ARG A 193 -2.97 13.93 -11.66
N LEU A 194 -2.65 14.22 -10.40
CA LEU A 194 -1.72 13.41 -9.61
C LEU A 194 -2.33 12.06 -9.23
N VAL A 195 -3.63 12.03 -8.89
CA VAL A 195 -4.36 10.80 -8.61
C VAL A 195 -4.47 9.93 -9.87
N ALA A 196 -4.73 10.52 -11.03
CA ALA A 196 -4.77 9.81 -12.31
C ALA A 196 -3.41 9.19 -12.68
N ALA A 197 -2.31 9.94 -12.48
CA ALA A 197 -0.95 9.44 -12.71
C ALA A 197 -0.59 8.30 -11.73
N TYR A 198 -0.96 8.47 -10.46
CA TYR A 198 -0.78 7.46 -9.43
C TYR A 198 -1.54 6.18 -9.73
N ASP A 199 -2.80 6.29 -10.15
CA ASP A 199 -3.55 5.13 -10.58
C ASP A 199 -2.89 4.38 -11.73
N ASN A 200 -2.53 5.11 -12.79
CA ASN A 200 -1.98 4.49 -13.99
C ASN A 200 -0.69 3.71 -13.69
N ALA A 201 0.16 4.23 -12.80
CA ALA A 201 1.41 3.59 -12.43
C ALA A 201 1.26 2.38 -11.49
N VAL A 202 0.14 2.25 -10.77
CA VAL A 202 0.00 1.31 -9.64
C VAL A 202 -1.05 0.21 -9.89
N ARG A 203 -1.65 0.16 -11.08
CA ARG A 203 -2.75 -0.73 -11.51
C ARG A 203 -2.81 -2.16 -10.91
N GLU A 204 -1.68 -2.81 -10.61
CA GLU A 204 -1.63 -4.16 -10.03
C GLU A 204 -1.09 -4.26 -8.59
N GLU A 205 -0.52 -3.18 -8.02
CA GLU A 205 0.29 -3.23 -6.78
C GLU A 205 -0.33 -2.54 -5.53
N HIS A 206 -1.49 -1.86 -5.62
CA HIS A 206 -2.12 -1.19 -4.46
C HIS A 206 -3.43 -1.80 -3.97
N ASP A 207 -3.79 -1.43 -2.74
CA ASP A 207 -5.16 -1.50 -2.22
C ASP A 207 -6.06 -0.50 -2.97
N PRO A 208 -7.04 -0.97 -3.79
CA PRO A 208 -7.94 -0.11 -4.55
C PRO A 208 -8.73 0.87 -3.67
N GLN A 209 -8.88 0.58 -2.37
CA GLN A 209 -9.59 1.44 -1.44
C GLN A 209 -8.90 2.81 -1.27
N LEU A 210 -7.57 2.87 -1.35
CA LEU A 210 -6.84 4.13 -1.14
C LEU A 210 -7.13 5.16 -2.22
N VAL A 211 -7.18 4.74 -3.49
CA VAL A 211 -7.49 5.67 -4.58
C VAL A 211 -9.00 5.99 -4.65
N ILE A 212 -9.88 5.09 -4.21
CA ILE A 212 -11.29 5.44 -3.97
C ILE A 212 -11.40 6.59 -2.96
N GLU A 213 -10.74 6.47 -1.80
CA GLU A 213 -10.71 7.54 -0.79
C GLU A 213 -10.07 8.83 -1.32
N ALA A 214 -9.01 8.72 -2.12
CA ALA A 214 -8.41 9.87 -2.79
C ALA A 214 -9.43 10.59 -3.69
N LEU A 215 -10.12 9.86 -4.56
CA LEU A 215 -11.09 10.40 -5.51
C LEU A 215 -12.29 11.02 -4.79
N LYS A 216 -12.75 10.39 -3.70
CA LYS A 216 -13.77 10.97 -2.80
C LYS A 216 -13.33 12.33 -2.24
N LEU A 217 -12.08 12.45 -1.78
CA LEU A 217 -11.53 13.70 -1.24
C LEU A 217 -11.30 14.77 -2.33
N CYS A 218 -10.89 14.37 -3.53
CA CYS A 218 -10.64 15.27 -4.65
C CYS A 218 -11.93 15.83 -5.27
N GLY A 219 -13.07 15.15 -5.08
CA GLY A 219 -14.33 15.49 -5.74
C GLY A 219 -14.38 15.10 -7.23
N ASP A 220 -13.42 14.30 -7.72
CA ASP A 220 -13.43 13.80 -9.10
C ASP A 220 -14.38 12.59 -9.21
N HIS A 221 -15.67 12.91 -9.36
CA HIS A 221 -16.74 11.91 -9.38
C HIS A 221 -16.82 11.15 -10.71
N ASP A 222 -16.33 11.71 -11.82
CA ASP A 222 -16.27 10.99 -13.10
C ASP A 222 -15.24 9.87 -13.05
N ALA A 223 -14.04 10.13 -12.50
CA ALA A 223 -13.03 9.10 -12.29
C ALA A 223 -13.47 8.10 -11.22
N LEU A 224 -14.11 8.56 -10.13
CA LEU A 224 -14.69 7.67 -9.11
C LEU A 224 -15.73 6.70 -9.70
N PHE A 225 -16.55 7.17 -10.65
CA PHE A 225 -17.50 6.32 -11.35
C PHE A 225 -16.81 5.29 -12.25
N ASP A 226 -15.78 5.69 -13.00
CA ASP A 226 -15.03 4.74 -13.84
C ASP A 226 -14.35 3.66 -13.00
N ARG A 227 -14.01 3.96 -11.75
CA ARG A 227 -13.46 2.97 -10.80
C ARG A 227 -14.44 1.94 -10.29
N LEU A 228 -15.74 2.09 -10.54
CA LEU A 228 -16.64 0.98 -10.30
C LEU A 228 -16.25 -0.24 -11.16
N GLN A 229 -15.63 -0.04 -12.32
CA GLN A 229 -15.10 -1.12 -13.15
C GLN A 229 -13.95 -1.86 -12.42
N GLY A 230 -14.10 -3.16 -12.22
CA GLY A 230 -13.14 -4.03 -11.54
C GLY A 230 -13.37 -4.22 -10.04
N LEU A 231 -14.21 -3.38 -9.42
CA LEU A 231 -14.61 -3.54 -8.01
C LEU A 231 -15.65 -4.63 -7.84
N SER A 232 -15.60 -5.30 -6.69
CA SER A 232 -16.74 -6.12 -6.25
C SER A 232 -17.98 -5.23 -6.07
N PHE A 233 -19.16 -5.78 -6.29
CA PHE A 233 -20.41 -5.05 -6.11
C PHE A 233 -20.55 -4.54 -4.67
N ASN A 234 -20.05 -5.28 -3.68
CA ASN A 234 -19.95 -4.80 -2.31
C ASN A 234 -19.13 -3.49 -2.18
N GLY A 235 -17.98 -3.42 -2.84
CA GLY A 235 -17.17 -2.19 -2.88
C GLY A 235 -17.86 -1.06 -3.64
N ALA A 236 -18.60 -1.37 -4.70
CA ALA A 236 -19.41 -0.38 -5.42
C ALA A 236 -20.53 0.20 -4.53
N LEU A 237 -21.15 -0.60 -3.67
CA LEU A 237 -22.16 -0.13 -2.71
C LEU A 237 -21.58 0.89 -1.72
N GLU A 238 -20.32 0.76 -1.30
CA GLU A 238 -19.66 1.76 -0.44
C GLU A 238 -19.51 3.11 -1.15
N VAL A 239 -19.21 3.10 -2.45
CA VAL A 239 -19.12 4.32 -3.28
C VAL A 239 -20.51 4.93 -3.49
N ILE A 240 -21.54 4.11 -3.69
CA ILE A 240 -22.93 4.57 -3.82
C ILE A 240 -23.43 5.18 -2.50
N ALA A 241 -23.11 4.55 -1.37
CA ALA A 241 -23.42 5.10 -0.05
C ALA A 241 -22.79 6.49 0.15
N PHE A 242 -21.53 6.66 -0.27
CA PHE A 242 -20.88 7.98 -0.25
C PHE A 242 -21.60 9.03 -1.11
N TRP A 243 -22.11 8.67 -2.30
CA TRP A 243 -22.93 9.57 -3.12
C TRP A 243 -24.30 9.86 -2.50
N GLU A 244 -24.86 8.92 -1.74
CA GLU A 244 -26.14 9.10 -1.03
C GLU A 244 -26.01 10.08 0.14
N GLU A 245 -24.97 9.93 0.97
CA GLU A 245 -24.75 10.70 2.20
C GLU A 245 -24.44 12.19 1.97
N GLY A 246 -24.04 12.57 0.75
CA GLY A 246 -23.75 13.96 0.41
C GLY A 246 -22.56 14.17 -0.52
N GLY A 247 -21.97 13.10 -1.08
CA GLY A 247 -20.99 13.23 -2.16
C GLY A 247 -21.56 13.98 -3.36
N GLY A 248 -20.71 14.65 -4.15
CA GLY A 248 -21.12 15.28 -5.40
C GLY A 248 -21.52 14.26 -6.47
N ARG A 249 -21.66 14.72 -7.72
CA ARG A 249 -22.07 13.89 -8.86
C ARG A 249 -21.04 13.96 -9.98
N PRO A 250 -20.92 12.92 -10.81
CA PRO A 250 -20.16 13.00 -12.06
C PRO A 250 -20.63 14.18 -12.90
N GLU A 251 -19.73 14.86 -13.60
CA GLU A 251 -20.07 15.97 -14.50
C GLU A 251 -20.76 15.47 -15.77
N THR A 252 -20.40 14.24 -16.21
CA THR A 252 -20.99 13.63 -17.40
C THR A 252 -22.46 13.30 -17.17
N SER A 253 -23.37 13.85 -17.98
CA SER A 253 -24.83 13.69 -17.82
C SER A 253 -25.29 12.23 -17.80
N VAL A 254 -24.67 11.35 -18.58
CA VAL A 254 -24.97 9.92 -18.59
C VAL A 254 -24.57 9.25 -17.28
N LYS A 255 -23.33 9.49 -16.80
CA LYS A 255 -22.84 8.95 -15.53
C LYS A 255 -23.66 9.47 -14.35
N ALA A 256 -23.95 10.77 -14.33
CA ALA A 256 -24.81 11.39 -13.32
C ALA A 256 -26.20 10.73 -13.27
N GLY A 257 -26.82 10.48 -14.42
CA GLY A 257 -28.11 9.79 -14.50
C GLY A 257 -28.08 8.37 -13.94
N ILE A 258 -27.00 7.62 -14.16
CA ILE A 258 -26.82 6.28 -13.58
C ILE A 258 -26.59 6.35 -12.07
N VAL A 259 -25.75 7.28 -11.59
CA VAL A 259 -25.50 7.47 -10.15
C VAL A 259 -26.79 7.83 -9.42
N GLU A 260 -27.60 8.74 -9.95
CA GLU A 260 -28.89 9.09 -9.33
C GLU A 260 -29.83 7.89 -9.23
N GLN A 261 -29.94 7.10 -10.30
CA GLN A 261 -30.75 5.88 -10.27
C GLN A 261 -30.21 4.86 -9.25
N ALA A 262 -28.90 4.68 -9.17
CA ALA A 262 -28.27 3.80 -8.19
C ALA A 262 -28.51 4.27 -6.75
N VAL A 263 -28.41 5.57 -6.49
CA VAL A 263 -28.69 6.18 -5.18
C VAL A 263 -30.16 6.00 -4.78
N VAL A 264 -31.10 6.16 -5.72
CA VAL A 264 -32.53 5.88 -5.47
C VAL A 264 -32.74 4.42 -5.09
N LEU A 265 -32.18 3.48 -5.87
CA LEU A 265 -32.26 2.05 -5.56
C LEU A 265 -31.62 1.71 -4.21
N TYR A 266 -30.55 2.42 -3.81
CA TYR A 266 -29.86 2.24 -2.54
C TYR A 266 -30.67 2.69 -1.34
N ARG A 267 -31.36 3.83 -1.45
CA ARG A 267 -32.31 4.29 -0.42
C ARG A 267 -33.42 3.28 -0.20
N GLU A 268 -33.98 2.74 -1.28
CA GLU A 268 -35.02 1.72 -1.20
C GLU A 268 -34.50 0.40 -0.60
N LEU A 269 -33.22 0.07 -0.75
CA LEU A 269 -32.61 -1.10 -0.10
C LEU A 269 -32.57 -0.97 1.42
N ALA A 270 -32.38 0.24 1.96
CA ALA A 270 -32.29 0.46 3.40
C ALA A 270 -33.57 0.00 4.13
N ASP A 271 -34.73 0.27 3.54
CA ASP A 271 -36.04 -0.15 4.06
C ASP A 271 -36.28 -1.67 3.94
N LEU A 272 -35.55 -2.34 3.05
CA LEU A 272 -35.65 -3.77 2.78
C LEU A 272 -34.59 -4.59 3.51
N LEU A 273 -33.71 -3.95 4.31
CA LEU A 273 -32.68 -4.65 5.05
C LEU A 273 -33.31 -5.70 5.97
N PRO A 274 -32.80 -6.95 5.97
CA PRO A 274 -33.35 -7.98 6.84
C PRO A 274 -33.23 -7.53 8.30
N ALA A 275 -34.35 -7.56 9.02
CA ALA A 275 -34.36 -7.20 10.44
C ALA A 275 -33.30 -8.01 11.20
N SER A 276 -32.42 -7.30 11.91
CA SER A 276 -31.44 -7.90 12.81
C SER A 276 -32.17 -8.76 13.82
N ARG A 277 -31.77 -10.04 13.94
CA ARG A 277 -32.38 -10.93 14.93
C ARG A 277 -31.82 -10.56 16.30
N MET A 278 -32.65 -9.90 17.11
CA MET A 278 -32.36 -9.68 18.53
C MET A 278 -32.49 -10.97 19.35
N ALA A 279 -33.25 -11.95 18.85
CA ALA A 279 -33.42 -13.25 19.49
C ALA A 279 -32.42 -14.27 18.95
N ALA A 280 -31.79 -15.00 19.87
CA ALA A 280 -30.83 -16.05 19.54
C ALA A 280 -31.51 -17.19 18.74
N PRO A 281 -30.87 -17.74 17.70
CA PRO A 281 -31.43 -18.86 16.94
C PRO A 281 -31.78 -20.06 17.82
N PRO A 282 -32.82 -20.85 17.51
CA PRO A 282 -33.16 -22.03 18.28
C PRO A 282 -31.97 -23.00 18.36
N GLY A 283 -31.69 -23.51 19.56
CA GLY A 283 -30.52 -24.38 19.83
C GLY A 283 -29.22 -23.64 20.16
N THR A 284 -29.19 -22.30 20.08
CA THR A 284 -28.04 -21.52 20.57
C THR A 284 -28.09 -21.37 22.09
N LYS A 285 -26.91 -21.41 22.72
CA LYS A 285 -26.75 -21.26 24.16
C LYS A 285 -25.80 -20.13 24.45
N ALA A 286 -26.15 -19.27 25.41
CA ALA A 286 -25.28 -18.19 25.85
C ALA A 286 -23.95 -18.77 26.37
N ILE A 287 -22.83 -18.30 25.83
CA ILE A 287 -21.51 -18.88 26.09
C ILE A 287 -21.10 -18.82 27.57
N CYS A 288 -21.47 -17.74 28.27
CA CYS A 288 -21.24 -17.61 29.71
C CYS A 288 -22.06 -18.64 30.51
N SER A 289 -23.33 -18.85 30.16
CA SER A 289 -24.17 -19.87 30.79
C SER A 289 -23.63 -21.27 30.54
N PHE A 290 -23.17 -21.54 29.31
CA PHE A 290 -22.50 -22.79 28.96
C PHE A 290 -21.24 -23.02 29.80
N TRP A 291 -20.39 -22.00 29.99
CA TRP A 291 -19.20 -22.11 30.83
C TRP A 291 -19.54 -22.34 32.30
N MET A 292 -20.51 -21.61 32.86
CA MET A 292 -20.93 -21.80 34.26
C MET A 292 -21.48 -23.20 34.53
N GLU A 293 -22.21 -23.79 33.58
CA GLU A 293 -22.70 -25.16 33.69
C GLU A 293 -21.59 -26.22 33.55
N ARG A 294 -20.57 -25.95 32.73
CA ARG A 294 -19.44 -26.86 32.51
C ARG A 294 -18.44 -26.85 33.66
N TYR A 295 -18.12 -25.65 34.18
CA TYR A 295 -17.08 -25.44 35.18
C TYR A 295 -17.67 -25.32 36.59
N GLN A 296 -18.32 -26.39 37.04
CA GLN A 296 -18.95 -26.44 38.36
C GLN A 296 -17.98 -26.69 39.51
N ALA A 297 -16.83 -27.31 39.24
CA ALA A 297 -15.81 -27.68 40.23
C ALA A 297 -14.48 -26.93 39.98
N ASP A 298 -13.74 -26.64 41.04
CA ASP A 298 -12.50 -25.85 40.93
C ASP A 298 -11.36 -26.67 40.32
N GLU A 299 -11.39 -27.99 40.46
CA GLU A 299 -10.48 -28.93 39.83
C GLU A 299 -10.59 -28.91 38.30
N SER A 300 -11.82 -28.84 37.76
CA SER A 300 -12.04 -28.80 36.31
C SER A 300 -11.63 -27.46 35.72
N ILE A 301 -11.77 -26.37 36.49
CA ILE A 301 -11.24 -25.05 36.13
C ILE A 301 -9.72 -25.12 36.00
N ARG A 302 -9.02 -25.60 37.04
CA ARG A 302 -7.54 -25.65 37.06
C ARG A 302 -6.96 -26.49 35.93
N LEU A 303 -7.59 -27.63 35.62
CA LEU A 303 -7.15 -28.52 34.55
C LEU A 303 -7.29 -27.87 33.16
N GLU A 304 -8.32 -27.07 32.96
CA GLU A 304 -8.65 -26.49 31.65
C GLU A 304 -7.97 -25.13 31.39
N LEU A 305 -7.33 -24.52 32.40
CA LEU A 305 -6.51 -23.30 32.22
C LEU A 305 -5.31 -23.51 31.28
N SER A 306 -4.80 -24.74 31.20
CA SER A 306 -3.70 -25.12 30.30
C SER A 306 -4.15 -25.90 29.05
N HIS A 307 -5.45 -25.95 28.76
CA HIS A 307 -5.98 -26.71 27.63
C HIS A 307 -5.56 -26.08 26.29
N PRO A 308 -5.29 -26.83 25.20
CA PRO A 308 -4.90 -26.25 23.91
C PRO A 308 -5.98 -25.38 23.23
N ASP A 309 -7.26 -25.69 23.47
CA ASP A 309 -8.40 -24.91 22.97
C ASP A 309 -8.57 -23.56 23.72
N PRO A 310 -8.47 -22.40 23.02
CA PRO A 310 -8.62 -21.08 23.63
C PRO A 310 -10.00 -20.81 24.22
N PHE A 311 -11.08 -21.42 23.71
CA PHE A 311 -12.42 -21.22 24.26
C PHE A 311 -12.62 -21.96 25.58
N ARG A 312 -11.91 -23.08 25.77
CA ARG A 312 -11.91 -23.79 27.06
C ARG A 312 -11.08 -23.04 28.10
N ARG A 313 -9.91 -22.53 27.71
CA ARG A 313 -9.11 -21.64 28.59
C ARG A 313 -9.90 -20.38 28.97
N ALA A 314 -10.58 -19.75 28.00
CA ALA A 314 -11.42 -18.58 28.26
C ALA A 314 -12.57 -18.88 29.24
N GLY A 315 -13.24 -20.03 29.11
CA GLY A 315 -14.28 -20.44 30.05
C GLY A 315 -13.75 -20.76 31.45
N ALA A 316 -12.61 -21.45 31.54
CA ALA A 316 -11.93 -21.72 32.79
C ALA A 316 -11.46 -20.42 33.48
N LEU A 317 -10.91 -19.46 32.72
CA LEU A 317 -10.58 -18.13 33.22
C LEU A 317 -11.82 -17.39 33.70
N TYR A 318 -12.90 -17.37 32.91
CA TYR A 318 -14.14 -16.68 33.25
C TYR A 318 -14.71 -17.17 34.59
N CYS A 319 -14.92 -18.49 34.72
CA CYS A 319 -15.47 -19.08 35.93
C CYS A 319 -14.47 -19.06 37.11
N GLY A 320 -13.18 -19.27 36.83
CA GLY A 320 -12.13 -19.31 37.83
C GLY A 320 -11.84 -17.96 38.47
N VAL A 321 -11.96 -16.87 37.72
CA VAL A 321 -11.83 -15.51 38.25
C VAL A 321 -13.01 -15.14 39.14
N GLN A 322 -14.24 -15.46 38.74
CA GLN A 322 -15.43 -15.23 39.57
C GLN A 322 -15.38 -15.99 40.91
N ARG A 323 -14.71 -17.14 40.94
CA ARG A 323 -14.56 -18.00 42.11
C ARG A 323 -13.26 -17.76 42.90
N GLY A 324 -12.39 -16.87 42.45
CA GLY A 324 -11.10 -16.61 43.09
C GLY A 324 -10.08 -17.75 43.01
N VAL A 325 -10.25 -18.69 42.07
CA VAL A 325 -9.37 -19.86 41.87
C VAL A 325 -8.13 -19.49 41.02
N VAL A 326 -8.25 -18.46 40.19
CA VAL A 326 -7.20 -18.04 39.25
C VAL A 326 -6.30 -16.98 39.90
N PRO A 327 -4.96 -17.20 39.94
CA PRO A 327 -4.01 -16.20 40.44
C PRO A 327 -4.03 -14.89 39.63
N ARG A 328 -3.76 -13.78 40.31
CA ARG A 328 -3.75 -12.44 39.69
C ARG A 328 -2.70 -12.28 38.59
N GLU A 329 -1.57 -12.96 38.73
CA GLU A 329 -0.49 -12.97 37.73
C GLU A 329 -0.96 -13.60 36.42
N LEU A 330 -1.64 -14.74 36.49
CA LEU A 330 -2.17 -15.45 35.32
C LEU A 330 -3.29 -14.67 34.64
N MET A 331 -4.09 -13.91 35.40
CA MET A 331 -5.06 -12.96 34.82
C MET A 331 -4.38 -11.81 34.06
N GLN A 332 -3.33 -11.22 34.63
CA GLN A 332 -2.59 -10.13 33.99
C GLN A 332 -1.86 -10.61 32.73
N GLU A 333 -1.29 -11.81 32.78
CA GLU A 333 -0.65 -12.45 31.64
C GLU A 333 -1.66 -12.73 30.53
N ALA A 334 -2.81 -13.35 30.84
CA ALA A 334 -3.86 -13.61 29.86
C ALA A 334 -4.45 -12.31 29.26
N SER A 335 -4.55 -11.24 30.06
CA SER A 335 -5.00 -9.93 29.56
C SER A 335 -4.04 -9.31 28.55
N ARG A 336 -2.72 -9.51 28.71
CA ARG A 336 -1.69 -8.97 27.81
C ARG A 336 -1.39 -9.88 26.64
N ASN A 337 -1.13 -11.15 26.92
CA ASN A 337 -0.55 -12.13 26.00
C ASN A 337 -1.53 -13.25 25.61
N GLY A 338 -2.71 -13.32 26.24
CA GLY A 338 -3.71 -14.33 25.93
C GLY A 338 -4.35 -14.20 24.56
N THR A 339 -5.06 -15.24 24.17
CA THR A 339 -5.83 -15.26 22.91
C THR A 339 -7.04 -14.33 23.00
N TRP A 340 -7.62 -13.96 21.84
CA TRP A 340 -8.77 -13.05 21.82
C TRP A 340 -9.96 -13.52 22.68
N PRO A 341 -10.33 -14.82 22.77
CA PRO A 341 -11.42 -15.26 23.64
C PRO A 341 -11.10 -15.09 25.14
N GLU A 342 -9.85 -15.31 25.55
CA GLU A 342 -9.39 -15.15 26.94
C GLU A 342 -9.42 -13.68 27.35
N LYS A 343 -8.91 -12.80 26.47
CA LYS A 343 -8.96 -11.35 26.65
C LYS A 343 -10.40 -10.85 26.74
N LEU A 344 -11.28 -11.35 25.86
CA LEU A 344 -12.70 -10.99 25.86
C LEU A 344 -13.40 -11.43 27.14
N ALA A 345 -13.16 -12.66 27.61
CA ALA A 345 -13.73 -13.19 28.84
C ALA A 345 -13.36 -12.34 30.08
N LEU A 346 -12.08 -11.97 30.21
CA LEU A 346 -11.62 -11.09 31.29
C LEU A 346 -12.17 -9.68 31.16
N ASN A 347 -12.20 -9.12 29.94
CA ASN A 347 -12.77 -7.80 29.68
C ASN A 347 -14.26 -7.75 30.07
N TYR A 348 -15.02 -8.80 29.77
CA TYR A 348 -16.42 -8.90 30.16
C TYR A 348 -16.62 -8.96 31.68
N LEU A 349 -15.67 -9.51 32.45
CA LEU A 349 -15.75 -9.54 33.91
C LEU A 349 -15.43 -8.19 34.55
N PHE A 350 -14.42 -7.48 34.04
CA PHE A 350 -13.89 -6.27 34.69
C PHE A 350 -14.47 -4.97 34.13
N ASN A 351 -14.88 -4.94 32.87
CA ASN A 351 -15.30 -3.74 32.15
C ASN A 351 -16.74 -3.83 31.62
N ALA A 352 -17.57 -4.76 32.12
CA ALA A 352 -18.96 -4.83 31.67
C ALA A 352 -19.69 -3.51 31.94
N PRO A 353 -20.27 -2.86 30.91
CA PRO A 353 -21.22 -1.78 31.14
C PRO A 353 -22.45 -2.33 31.90
N GLY A 354 -23.21 -1.42 32.51
CA GLY A 354 -24.33 -1.76 33.40
C GLY A 354 -25.31 -2.78 32.81
N ALA A 355 -26.12 -3.43 33.65
CA ALA A 355 -26.96 -4.57 33.27
C ALA A 355 -27.85 -4.38 32.02
N ALA A 356 -28.21 -3.13 31.68
CA ALA A 356 -28.94 -2.77 30.46
C ALA A 356 -28.10 -2.97 29.17
N ALA A 357 -26.81 -2.61 29.18
CA ALA A 357 -25.93 -2.66 28.01
C ALA A 357 -25.50 -4.09 27.62
N ARG A 358 -25.76 -5.10 28.46
CA ARG A 358 -25.42 -6.51 28.16
C ARG A 358 -26.25 -7.12 27.02
N HIS A 359 -27.38 -6.51 26.67
CA HIS A 359 -28.30 -7.01 25.63
C HIS A 359 -28.22 -6.21 24.32
N GLU A 360 -27.49 -5.09 24.29
CA GLU A 360 -27.55 -4.11 23.19
C GLU A 360 -26.55 -4.38 22.05
N HIS A 361 -25.64 -5.36 22.20
CA HIS A 361 -24.48 -5.48 21.31
C HIS A 361 -24.40 -6.79 20.50
N VAL A 362 -25.31 -7.75 20.68
CA VAL A 362 -25.28 -9.02 19.95
C VAL A 362 -26.42 -9.07 18.94
N ALA A 363 -26.16 -8.55 17.74
CA ALA A 363 -26.99 -8.82 16.59
C ALA A 363 -26.60 -10.19 16.01
N TRP A 364 -27.55 -11.12 15.95
CA TRP A 364 -27.33 -12.38 15.25
C TRP A 364 -27.43 -12.12 13.76
N LEU A 365 -26.28 -12.11 13.08
CA LEU A 365 -26.23 -12.09 11.63
C LEU A 365 -26.89 -13.36 11.11
N ARG A 366 -27.83 -13.20 10.16
CA ARG A 366 -28.32 -14.36 9.41
C ARG A 366 -27.14 -14.95 8.62
N PRO A 367 -27.04 -16.28 8.46
CA PRO A 367 -26.14 -16.83 7.45
C PRO A 367 -26.47 -16.13 6.13
N GLN A 368 -25.46 -15.52 5.50
CA GLN A 368 -25.67 -14.90 4.19
C GLN A 368 -26.21 -15.97 3.26
N ASP A 369 -27.32 -15.65 2.60
CA ASP A 369 -27.87 -16.50 1.56
C ASP A 369 -26.85 -16.60 0.42
N SER A 370 -26.70 -17.79 -0.17
CA SER A 370 -25.76 -18.05 -1.25
C SER A 370 -25.98 -17.12 -2.45
N VAL A 371 -27.23 -16.68 -2.68
CA VAL A 371 -27.58 -15.76 -3.76
C VAL A 371 -27.13 -14.33 -3.46
N VAL A 372 -27.34 -13.84 -2.23
CA VAL A 372 -26.90 -12.49 -1.81
C VAL A 372 -25.39 -12.40 -1.80
N ALA A 373 -24.71 -13.41 -1.23
CA ALA A 373 -23.25 -13.48 -1.25
C ALA A 373 -22.71 -13.52 -2.69
N GLY A 374 -23.38 -14.28 -3.57
CA GLY A 374 -23.11 -14.30 -5.01
C GLY A 374 -23.17 -12.90 -5.62
N ILE A 375 -24.31 -12.20 -5.48
CA ILE A 375 -24.51 -10.85 -6.01
C ILE A 375 -23.43 -9.87 -5.49
N LEU A 376 -23.17 -9.84 -4.18
CA LEU A 376 -22.20 -8.92 -3.56
C LEU A 376 -20.75 -9.19 -3.98
N SER A 377 -20.44 -10.43 -4.35
CA SER A 377 -19.09 -10.86 -4.76
C SER A 377 -18.76 -10.62 -6.23
N ILE A 378 -19.77 -10.35 -7.08
CA ILE A 378 -19.55 -10.09 -8.51
C ILE A 378 -18.65 -8.89 -8.69
N ARG A 379 -17.58 -9.03 -9.49
CA ARG A 379 -16.76 -7.90 -9.92
C ARG A 379 -17.40 -7.25 -11.13
N LEU A 380 -17.62 -5.94 -11.07
CA LEU A 380 -18.17 -5.18 -12.19
C LEU A 380 -17.16 -5.15 -13.36
N PRO A 381 -17.62 -5.24 -14.62
CA PRO A 381 -19.02 -5.38 -15.02
C PRO A 381 -19.56 -6.82 -14.95
N GLY A 382 -18.74 -7.83 -14.68
CA GLY A 382 -19.17 -9.23 -14.69
C GLY A 382 -19.68 -9.67 -16.06
N THR A 383 -20.47 -10.74 -16.11
CA THR A 383 -21.14 -11.19 -17.35
C THR A 383 -22.66 -11.14 -17.24
N LEU A 384 -23.35 -11.04 -18.39
CA LEU A 384 -24.82 -11.13 -18.44
C LEU A 384 -25.30 -12.52 -18.02
N GLU A 385 -24.58 -13.58 -18.38
CA GLU A 385 -24.89 -14.95 -17.96
C GLU A 385 -24.92 -15.11 -16.44
N GLU A 386 -23.95 -14.53 -15.72
CA GLU A 386 -23.90 -14.58 -14.26
C GLU A 386 -25.13 -13.91 -13.63
N SER A 387 -25.53 -12.76 -14.17
CA SER A 387 -26.72 -12.03 -13.72
C SER A 387 -28.02 -12.76 -14.05
N ASN A 388 -28.12 -13.35 -15.25
CA ASN A 388 -29.28 -14.17 -15.66
C ASN A 388 -29.41 -15.42 -14.78
N ARG A 389 -28.30 -16.12 -14.51
CA ARG A 389 -28.29 -17.27 -13.57
C ARG A 389 -28.75 -16.86 -12.18
N LEU A 390 -28.36 -15.69 -11.69
CA LEU A 390 -28.83 -15.17 -10.40
C LEU A 390 -30.33 -14.80 -10.45
N ALA A 391 -30.81 -14.25 -11.56
CA ALA A 391 -32.23 -13.97 -11.77
C ALA A 391 -33.07 -15.26 -11.76
N ASP A 392 -32.64 -16.30 -12.46
CA ASP A 392 -33.33 -17.60 -12.50
C ASP A 392 -33.39 -18.25 -11.12
N ARG A 393 -32.30 -18.17 -10.36
CA ARG A 393 -32.26 -18.66 -8.97
C ARG A 393 -33.22 -17.89 -8.07
N LEU A 394 -33.33 -16.57 -8.25
CA LEU A 394 -34.27 -15.74 -7.50
C LEU A 394 -35.73 -16.05 -7.85
N GLN A 395 -36.02 -16.38 -9.11
CA GLN A 395 -37.35 -16.83 -9.52
C GLN A 395 -37.68 -18.22 -8.93
N ALA A 396 -36.73 -19.14 -8.90
CA ALA A 396 -36.91 -20.47 -8.33
C ALA A 396 -37.13 -20.46 -6.81
N GLU A 397 -36.56 -19.49 -6.09
CA GLU A 397 -36.66 -19.34 -4.63
C GLU A 397 -37.81 -18.39 -4.19
N ALA A 398 -38.70 -17.99 -5.12
CA ALA A 398 -39.80 -17.08 -4.89
C ALA A 398 -40.79 -17.61 -3.81
N GLY A 399 -40.60 -17.15 -2.57
CA GLY A 399 -41.44 -17.53 -1.42
C GLY A 399 -40.73 -17.47 -0.08
N VAL A 400 -39.39 -17.43 -0.05
CA VAL A 400 -38.59 -17.42 1.18
C VAL A 400 -38.16 -15.99 1.55
N GLY A 401 -38.96 -15.29 2.35
CA GLY A 401 -38.58 -14.25 3.33
C GLY A 401 -37.68 -13.03 3.01
N ASN A 402 -36.98 -12.93 1.88
CA ASN A 402 -36.10 -11.80 1.51
C ASN A 402 -36.16 -11.43 0.00
N GLY A 403 -37.13 -11.94 -0.74
CA GLY A 403 -37.23 -11.77 -2.20
C GLY A 403 -37.12 -10.31 -2.68
N PRO A 404 -37.78 -9.32 -2.06
CA PRO A 404 -37.69 -7.91 -2.49
C PRO A 404 -36.27 -7.34 -2.37
N TYR A 405 -35.55 -7.65 -1.29
CA TYR A 405 -34.17 -7.19 -1.06
C TYR A 405 -33.22 -7.75 -2.13
N GLN A 406 -33.33 -9.05 -2.41
CA GLN A 406 -32.48 -9.71 -3.40
C GLN A 406 -32.74 -9.20 -4.82
N HIS A 407 -34.01 -9.01 -5.20
CA HIS A 407 -34.36 -8.43 -6.49
C HIS A 407 -33.81 -7.01 -6.64
N LYS A 408 -33.84 -6.23 -5.56
CA LYS A 408 -33.35 -4.85 -5.58
C LYS A 408 -31.82 -4.77 -5.70
N LEU A 409 -31.09 -5.65 -5.02
CA LEU A 409 -29.65 -5.80 -5.20
C LEU A 409 -29.31 -6.18 -6.64
N LEU A 410 -30.02 -7.17 -7.21
CA LEU A 410 -29.80 -7.59 -8.59
C LEU A 410 -30.14 -6.45 -9.57
N GLN A 411 -31.22 -5.70 -9.35
CA GLN A 411 -31.59 -4.54 -10.17
C GLN A 411 -30.50 -3.47 -10.19
N MET A 412 -29.88 -3.20 -9.04
CA MET A 412 -28.80 -2.23 -8.94
C MET A 412 -27.51 -2.75 -9.60
N LEU A 413 -27.20 -4.03 -9.42
CA LEU A 413 -26.09 -4.67 -10.14
C LEU A 413 -26.29 -4.51 -11.65
N THR A 414 -27.44 -4.93 -12.19
CA THR A 414 -27.72 -4.89 -13.64
C THR A 414 -27.77 -3.47 -14.19
N LEU A 415 -28.18 -2.47 -13.40
CA LEU A 415 -28.07 -1.05 -13.78
C LEU A 415 -26.62 -0.65 -14.07
N LEU A 416 -25.69 -1.00 -13.17
CA LEU A 416 -24.26 -0.68 -13.35
C LEU A 416 -23.65 -1.49 -14.49
N GLN A 417 -23.98 -2.78 -14.59
CA GLN A 417 -23.52 -3.64 -15.68
C GLN A 417 -24.00 -3.12 -17.04
N GLY A 418 -25.25 -2.68 -17.13
CA GLY A 418 -25.82 -2.13 -18.36
C GLY A 418 -25.10 -0.89 -18.89
N TYR A 419 -24.47 -0.10 -18.01
CA TYR A 419 -23.61 1.01 -18.45
C TYR A 419 -22.29 0.50 -19.03
N PHE A 420 -21.58 -0.38 -18.30
CA PHE A 420 -20.25 -0.85 -18.69
C PHE A 420 -20.25 -1.85 -19.85
N LEU A 421 -21.31 -2.64 -19.99
CA LEU A 421 -21.46 -3.63 -21.05
C LEU A 421 -22.08 -3.03 -22.33
N ARG A 422 -22.49 -1.76 -22.30
CA ARG A 422 -23.09 -1.09 -23.46
C ARG A 422 -22.10 -1.07 -24.62
N GLY A 423 -22.49 -1.70 -25.74
CA GLY A 423 -21.68 -1.76 -26.96
C GLY A 423 -20.79 -3.01 -27.09
N LEU A 424 -20.86 -3.96 -26.14
CA LEU A 424 -20.30 -5.29 -26.32
C LEU A 424 -21.31 -6.17 -27.07
N ILE A 425 -20.90 -6.75 -28.20
CA ILE A 425 -21.64 -7.79 -28.89
C ILE A 425 -21.20 -9.12 -28.27
N THR A 426 -22.10 -9.77 -27.54
CA THR A 426 -21.90 -11.14 -27.05
C THR A 426 -22.45 -12.10 -28.09
N VAL A 427 -21.58 -12.92 -28.68
CA VAL A 427 -21.98 -14.00 -29.60
C VAL A 427 -22.17 -15.26 -28.77
N ASP A 428 -23.41 -15.71 -28.65
CA ASP A 428 -23.74 -17.02 -28.10
C ASP A 428 -23.75 -18.05 -29.25
N SER A 429 -23.36 -19.28 -28.96
CA SER A 429 -23.42 -20.43 -29.87
C SER A 429 -24.79 -21.12 -29.89
N SER A 430 -25.76 -20.56 -29.17
CA SER A 430 -27.17 -20.93 -29.21
C SER A 430 -27.81 -20.49 -30.52
N ASP A 431 -28.40 -21.43 -31.26
CA ASP A 431 -29.20 -21.14 -32.47
C ASP A 431 -30.53 -20.42 -32.15
N ASP A 432 -30.92 -20.32 -30.87
CA ASP A 432 -32.17 -19.67 -30.48
C ASP A 432 -31.92 -18.22 -30.02
N ALA A 433 -32.51 -17.24 -30.73
CA ALA A 433 -32.58 -15.84 -30.29
C ALA A 433 -33.59 -15.68 -29.14
N THR A 434 -33.19 -16.09 -27.93
CA THR A 434 -34.06 -16.09 -26.75
C THR A 434 -34.27 -14.70 -26.12
N GLU A 435 -33.38 -13.74 -26.38
CA GLU A 435 -33.51 -12.36 -25.89
C GLU A 435 -34.18 -11.44 -26.92
N SER A 436 -35.02 -10.50 -26.48
CA SER A 436 -35.79 -9.60 -27.37
C SER A 436 -34.94 -8.71 -28.28
N ASN A 437 -33.64 -8.61 -28.00
CA ASN A 437 -32.67 -7.79 -28.72
C ASN A 437 -31.60 -8.64 -29.43
N ALA A 438 -31.69 -9.97 -29.33
CA ALA A 438 -30.84 -10.89 -30.05
C ALA A 438 -31.27 -10.94 -31.52
N VAL A 439 -30.29 -10.99 -32.42
CA VAL A 439 -30.53 -11.12 -33.85
C VAL A 439 -29.71 -12.31 -34.32
N GLU A 440 -30.36 -13.24 -35.01
CA GLU A 440 -29.69 -14.39 -35.59
C GLU A 440 -28.70 -13.90 -36.64
N THR A 441 -27.47 -14.44 -36.59
CA THR A 441 -26.38 -13.98 -37.47
C THR A 441 -26.68 -14.23 -38.95
N GLU A 442 -27.58 -15.18 -39.25
CA GLU A 442 -28.09 -15.45 -40.61
C GLU A 442 -29.09 -14.40 -41.14
N ASP A 443 -29.73 -13.64 -40.25
CA ASP A 443 -30.69 -12.59 -40.60
C ASP A 443 -30.02 -11.22 -40.83
N LEU A 444 -28.75 -11.06 -40.44
CA LEU A 444 -27.97 -9.83 -40.64
C LEU A 444 -27.21 -9.86 -41.97
N THR A 445 -27.90 -9.49 -43.06
CA THR A 445 -27.29 -9.46 -44.41
C THR A 445 -26.37 -8.27 -44.67
N ASP A 446 -26.37 -7.25 -43.80
CA ASP A 446 -25.73 -5.94 -44.06
C ASP A 446 -24.60 -5.58 -43.08
N VAL A 447 -24.07 -6.54 -42.30
CA VAL A 447 -22.98 -6.30 -41.33
C VAL A 447 -21.68 -6.94 -41.83
N GLU A 448 -20.68 -6.12 -42.16
CA GLU A 448 -19.29 -6.61 -42.31
C GLU A 448 -18.68 -6.82 -40.92
N TRP A 449 -18.23 -8.05 -40.65
CA TRP A 449 -17.66 -8.49 -39.37
C TRP A 449 -16.16 -8.28 -39.28
#